data_AF-A0A1T8V7Z9-F1
#
_entry.id   AF-A0A1T8V7Z9-F1
#
_cell.length_a   1.000
_cell.length_b   1.000
_cell.length_c   1.000
_cell.angle_alpha   90.00
_cell.angle_beta   90.00
_cell.angle_gamma   90.00
#
_symmetry.space_group_name_H-M   'P 1'
#
loop_
_entity.id
_entity.type
_entity.pdbx_description
1 polymer ?
#
loop_
_entity_poly.entity_id
_entity_poly.type
_entity_poly.pdbx_seq_one_letter_code
_entity_poly.pdbx_strand_id
1 'polypeptide(L)'
;MTGQQKIDRAALANGWVFNGGAGAADAHRECVYRLPGTPSWVSIMYAHTGVILWADGQDSRRAPRHFTGIDKVDRLVAFLAGS
;
A
#
# COMPACT_ATOMS: atom_id res chain seq x y z
N MET A 1 3.46 0.38 16.64
CA MET A 1 3.15 -0.25 15.34
C MET A 1 3.39 0.77 14.25
N THR A 2 4.25 0.48 13.28
CA THR A 2 4.60 1.40 12.18
C THR A 2 3.46 1.52 11.16
N GLY A 3 3.52 2.53 10.29
CA GLY A 3 2.60 2.65 9.15
C GLY A 3 2.63 1.39 8.29
N GLN A 4 3.83 0.91 7.97
CA GLN A 4 4.03 -0.35 7.24
C GLN A 4 3.32 -1.54 7.91
N GLN A 5 3.51 -1.75 9.22
CA GLN A 5 2.87 -2.88 9.92
C GLN A 5 1.33 -2.82 9.88
N LYS A 6 0.73 -1.62 9.91
CA LYS A 6 -0.72 -1.44 9.75
C LYS A 6 -1.17 -1.86 8.35
N ILE A 7 -0.44 -1.44 7.32
CA ILE A 7 -0.77 -1.76 5.93
C ILE A 7 -0.58 -3.24 5.65
N ASP A 8 0.54 -3.82 6.06
CA ASP A 8 0.83 -5.25 5.85
C ASP A 8 -0.26 -6.11 6.49
N ARG A 9 -0.72 -5.74 7.69
CA ARG A 9 -1.84 -6.41 8.38
C ARG A 9 -3.18 -6.23 7.65
N ALA A 10 -3.49 -5.02 7.21
CA ALA A 10 -4.73 -4.73 6.47
C ALA A 10 -4.78 -5.43 5.11
N ALA A 11 -3.65 -5.45 4.39
CA ALA A 11 -3.49 -6.14 3.12
C ALA A 11 -3.76 -7.63 3.30
N LEU A 12 -3.07 -8.28 4.24
CA LEU A 12 -3.27 -9.70 4.54
C LEU A 12 -4.71 -10.02 4.95
N ALA A 13 -5.30 -9.21 5.84
CA ALA A 13 -6.67 -9.42 6.33
C ALA A 13 -7.74 -9.33 5.22
N ASN A 14 -7.47 -8.56 4.15
CA ASN A 14 -8.39 -8.34 3.05
C ASN A 14 -7.97 -9.05 1.74
N GLY A 15 -7.07 -10.03 1.83
CA GLY A 15 -6.70 -10.87 0.68
C GLY A 15 -5.80 -10.21 -0.36
N TRP A 16 -5.19 -9.07 -0.04
CA TRP A 16 -4.18 -8.45 -0.89
C TRP A 16 -2.85 -9.19 -0.74
N VAL A 17 -2.22 -9.47 -1.88
CA VAL A 17 -0.98 -10.24 -1.95
C VAL A 17 0.18 -9.30 -2.24
N PHE A 18 1.24 -9.41 -1.45
CA PHE A 18 2.51 -8.75 -1.72
C PHE A 18 3.14 -9.34 -2.99
N ASN A 19 3.39 -8.51 -4.00
CA ASN A 19 3.91 -8.92 -5.30
C ASN A 19 5.33 -8.41 -5.57
N GLY A 20 6.09 -8.14 -4.51
CA GLY A 20 7.42 -7.56 -4.62
C GLY A 20 7.42 -6.04 -4.72
N GLY A 21 8.57 -5.50 -5.10
CA GLY A 21 8.91 -4.08 -5.19
C GLY A 21 10.42 -4.00 -5.37
N ALA A 22 10.96 -2.85 -5.81
CA ALA A 22 12.41 -2.68 -5.82
C ALA A 22 12.91 -2.90 -4.37
N GLY A 23 13.58 -4.04 -4.15
CA GLY A 23 14.15 -4.40 -2.85
C GLY A 23 15.02 -3.25 -2.35
N ALA A 24 15.07 -3.06 -1.04
CA ALA A 24 15.57 -1.86 -0.36
C ALA A 24 16.76 -1.21 -1.08
N ALA A 25 16.48 -0.26 -1.97
CA ALA A 25 17.48 0.52 -2.65
C ALA A 25 17.67 1.76 -1.79
N ASP A 26 18.81 1.81 -1.10
CA ASP A 26 19.36 2.95 -0.38
C ASP A 26 18.31 3.75 0.44
N ALA A 27 18.13 3.33 1.69
CA ALA A 27 17.28 3.94 2.73
C ALA A 27 15.76 3.87 2.54
N HIS A 28 15.27 3.33 1.42
CA HIS A 28 13.85 3.24 1.11
C HIS A 28 13.44 1.84 0.66
N ARG A 29 12.17 1.48 0.85
CA ARG A 29 11.61 0.20 0.43
C ARG A 29 10.30 0.42 -0.31
N GLU A 30 10.25 -0.02 -1.55
CA GLU A 30 9.00 -0.10 -2.30
C GLU A 30 8.29 -1.43 -2.01
N CYS A 31 6.97 -1.37 -1.82
CA CYS A 31 6.12 -2.56 -1.67
C CYS A 31 4.88 -2.41 -2.54
N VAL A 32 4.65 -3.40 -3.40
CA VAL A 32 3.48 -3.47 -4.26
C VAL A 32 2.56 -4.58 -3.75
N TYR A 33 1.29 -4.25 -3.55
CA TYR A 33 0.23 -5.20 -3.21
C TYR A 33 -0.79 -5.27 -4.35
N ARG A 34 -1.33 -6.47 -4.62
CA ARG A 34 -2.40 -6.68 -5.60
C ARG A 34 -3.55 -7.49 -5.00
N LEU A 35 -4.78 -7.18 -5.40
CA LEU A 35 -5.95 -7.97 -5.04
C LEU A 35 -6.24 -8.99 -6.16
N PRO A 36 -6.08 -10.30 -5.92
CA PRO A 36 -6.27 -11.33 -6.95
C PRO A 36 -7.65 -11.26 -7.60
N GLY A 37 -7.71 -11.55 -8.91
CA GLY A 37 -8.96 -11.52 -9.68
C GLY A 37 -9.47 -10.13 -10.04
N THR A 38 -8.74 -9.06 -9.68
CA THR A 38 -9.11 -7.67 -9.98
C THR A 38 -7.96 -6.92 -10.65
N PRO A 39 -8.22 -5.77 -11.30
CA PRO A 39 -7.15 -4.88 -11.76
C PRO A 39 -6.58 -4.01 -10.62
N SER A 40 -6.95 -4.25 -9.36
CA SER A 40 -6.56 -3.40 -8.23
C SER A 40 -5.14 -3.65 -7.76
N TRP A 41 -4.42 -2.56 -7.48
CA TRP A 41 -3.06 -2.58 -6.97
C TRP A 41 -2.78 -1.35 -6.10
N VAL A 42 -1.79 -1.44 -5.21
CA VAL A 42 -1.15 -0.30 -4.54
C VAL A 42 0.37 -0.45 -4.58
N SER A 43 1.09 0.64 -4.83
CA SER A 43 2.54 0.75 -4.63
C SER A 43 2.79 1.74 -3.51
N ILE A 44 3.64 1.37 -2.58
CA ILE A 44 3.90 2.12 -1.36
C ILE A 44 5.41 2.24 -1.20
N MET A 45 5.88 3.47 -1.05
CA MET A 45 7.27 3.73 -0.69
C MET A 45 7.39 4.02 0.79
N TYR A 46 8.19 3.22 1.48
CA TYR A 46 8.51 3.40 2.88
C TYR A 46 9.91 4.00 3.05
N ALA A 47 10.06 4.88 4.03
CA ALA A 47 11.37 5.14 4.63
C ALA A 47 11.83 3.90 5.43
N HIS A 48 13.14 3.79 5.70
CA HIS A 48 13.69 2.74 6.57
C HIS A 48 13.03 2.65 7.96
N THR A 49 12.40 3.72 8.44
CA THR A 49 11.63 3.76 9.68
C THR A 49 10.23 3.13 9.58
N GLY A 50 9.79 2.71 8.39
CA GLY A 50 8.44 2.20 8.12
C GLY A 50 7.37 3.29 7.97
N VAL A 51 7.78 4.56 7.84
CA VAL A 51 6.91 5.68 7.49
C VAL A 51 6.60 5.66 6.00
N ILE A 52 5.32 5.85 5.63
CA ILE A 52 4.91 6.00 4.23
C ILE A 52 5.40 7.35 3.72
N LEU A 53 6.20 7.36 2.67
CA LEU A 53 6.62 8.57 1.96
C LEU A 53 5.53 8.96 0.96
N TRP A 54 5.21 8.05 0.04
CA TRP A 54 4.12 8.17 -0.90
C TRP A 54 3.46 6.80 -1.11
N ALA A 55 2.21 6.82 -1.55
CA ALA A 55 1.49 5.63 -1.95
C ALA A 55 0.49 5.98 -3.04
N ASP A 56 0.46 5.13 -4.06
CA ASP A 56 -0.44 5.23 -5.20
C ASP A 56 -1.11 3.88 -5.43
N GLY A 57 -2.22 3.88 -6.14
CA GLY A 57 -2.91 2.67 -6.47
C GLY A 57 -3.95 2.84 -7.54
N GLN A 58 -4.70 1.77 -7.73
CA GLN A 58 -5.77 1.69 -8.70
C GLN A 58 -6.87 0.80 -8.14
N ASP A 59 -8.13 1.22 -8.28
CA ASP A 59 -9.28 0.42 -7.87
C ASP A 59 -9.73 -0.59 -8.94
N SER A 60 -10.78 -1.35 -8.64
CA SER A 60 -11.30 -2.39 -9.53
C SER A 60 -11.91 -1.83 -10.82
N ARG A 61 -12.24 -0.54 -10.86
CA ARG A 61 -12.73 0.19 -12.03
C ARG A 61 -11.59 0.85 -12.82
N ARG A 62 -10.34 0.55 -12.47
CA ARG A 62 -9.13 1.16 -13.04
C ARG A 62 -8.98 2.65 -12.75
N ALA A 63 -9.69 3.18 -11.74
CA ALA A 63 -9.53 4.58 -11.37
C ALA A 63 -8.24 4.75 -10.54
N PRO A 64 -7.35 5.71 -10.89
CA PRO A 64 -6.17 6.02 -10.08
C PRO A 64 -6.55 6.49 -8.68
N ARG A 65 -5.75 6.09 -7.68
CA ARG A 65 -5.89 6.48 -6.28
C ARG A 65 -4.55 7.00 -5.78
N HIS A 66 -4.57 8.18 -5.17
CA HIS A 66 -3.40 8.83 -4.60
C HIS A 66 -3.60 8.99 -3.09
N PHE A 67 -2.64 8.53 -2.29
CA PHE A 67 -2.73 8.56 -0.83
C PHE A 67 -1.71 9.56 -0.27
N THR A 68 -2.15 10.82 -0.17
CA THR A 68 -1.36 11.95 0.33
C THR A 68 -1.87 12.46 1.67
N GLY A 69 -1.09 13.30 2.34
CA GLY A 69 -1.48 13.92 3.61
C GLY A 69 -1.14 13.11 4.87
N ILE A 70 -1.58 13.63 6.02
CA ILE A 70 -1.28 13.08 7.36
C ILE A 70 -2.08 11.79 7.61
N ASP A 71 -3.28 11.67 7.03
CA ASP A 71 -4.21 10.55 7.20
C ASP A 71 -4.02 9.44 6.16
N LYS A 72 -2.96 9.49 5.35
CA LYS A 72 -2.72 8.52 4.26
C LYS A 72 -2.68 7.07 4.72
N VAL A 73 -2.22 6.80 5.94
CA VAL A 73 -2.23 5.43 6.51
C VAL A 73 -3.66 4.94 6.65
N ASP A 74 -4.55 5.73 7.24
CA ASP A 74 -5.94 5.33 7.49
C ASP A 74 -6.72 5.22 6.18
N ARG A 75 -6.49 6.13 5.23
CA ARG A 75 -7.08 6.04 3.87
C ARG A 75 -6.63 4.80 3.12
N LEU A 76 -5.35 4.44 3.23
CA LEU A 76 -4.83 3.25 2.58
C LEU A 76 -5.36 1.97 3.23
N VAL A 77 -5.50 1.94 4.56
CA VAL A 77 -6.18 0.84 5.27
C VAL A 77 -7.64 0.71 4.81
N ALA A 78 -8.38 1.81 4.74
CA ALA A 78 -9.77 1.81 4.28
C ALA A 78 -9.89 1.29 2.83
N PHE A 79 -9.00 1.75 1.95
CA PHE A 79 -8.95 1.29 0.57
C PHE A 79 -8.68 -0.23 0.46
N LEU A 80 -7.73 -0.75 1.24
CA LEU A 80 -7.44 -2.19 1.26
C LEU A 80 -8.64 -3.00 1.80
N ALA A 81 -9.43 -2.42 2.70
CA ALA A 81 -10.68 -3.01 3.21
C ALA A 81 -11.87 -2.88 2.23
N GLY A 82 -11.69 -2.24 1.07
CA GLY A 82 -12.75 -2.04 0.08
C GLY A 82 -13.78 -0.96 0.46
N SER A 83 -13.39 -0.02 1.33
CA SER A 83 -14.22 1.12 1.79
C SER A 83 -14.03 2.37 0.94
#